data_AF-A0A0B5FGZ8-F1
#
_entry.id   AF-A0A0B5FGZ8-F1
#
_cell.length_a   1.000
_cell.length_b   1.000
_cell.length_c   1.000
_cell.angle_alpha   90.00
_cell.angle_beta   90.00
_cell.angle_gamma   90.00
#
_symmetry.space_group_name_H-M   'P 1'
#
loop_
_entity.id
_entity.type
_entity.pdbx_description
1 polymer ?
#
loop_
_entity_poly.entity_id
_entity_poly.type
_entity_poly.pdbx_seq_one_letter_code
_entity_poly.pdbx_strand_id
1 'polypeptide(L)'
;MPRSRRKIYEGLVALNEEMFPKVCGRCGQVFYSVDDYVHKTRRLFYCSGLRRYDEPNLSFVGLYRNCRCGSTLLAMFQDRRDESEFGMHRRTRFQAVLDQLVEAGWDRSIAREEVEKILAGQKSTLLELFLAR
;
A
#
# COMPACT_ATOMS: atom_id res chain seq x y z
N MET A 1 15.06 2.36 14.86
CA MET A 1 14.83 1.12 14.08
C MET A 1 14.73 1.46 12.59
N PRO A 2 15.72 1.13 11.74
CA PRO A 2 15.59 1.38 10.31
C PRO A 2 14.58 0.37 9.76
N ARG A 3 13.35 0.81 9.47
CA ARG A 3 12.34 -0.02 8.80
C ARG A 3 12.97 -0.57 7.52
N SER A 4 13.07 -1.89 7.44
CA SER A 4 13.64 -2.62 6.29
C SER A 4 13.12 -2.03 4.98
N ARG A 5 14.03 -1.49 4.17
CA ARG A 5 13.78 -0.74 2.92
C ARG A 5 13.15 -1.58 1.78
N ARG A 6 12.84 -2.85 2.07
CA ARG A 6 12.12 -3.79 1.20
C ARG A 6 10.61 -3.81 1.50
N LYS A 7 10.19 -3.57 2.75
CA LYS A 7 8.77 -3.60 3.15
C LYS A 7 7.89 -2.57 2.45
N ILE A 8 8.46 -1.48 1.93
CA ILE A 8 7.68 -0.45 1.23
C ILE A 8 7.13 -0.92 -0.13
N TYR A 9 7.70 -2.01 -0.67
CA TYR A 9 7.24 -2.63 -1.93
C TYR A 9 6.48 -3.93 -1.67
N GLU A 10 6.51 -4.47 -0.43
CA GLU A 10 5.67 -5.60 -0.03
C GLU A 10 4.20 -5.16 -0.09
N GLY A 11 3.41 -5.84 -0.91
CA GLY A 11 1.99 -5.53 -1.12
C GLY A 11 1.67 -4.61 -2.30
N LEU A 12 2.64 -4.26 -3.16
CA LEU A 12 2.35 -3.66 -4.46
C LEU A 12 1.80 -4.73 -5.42
N VAL A 13 0.50 -4.68 -5.67
CA VAL A 13 -0.20 -5.52 -6.65
C VAL A 13 -0.38 -4.69 -7.93
N ALA A 14 -0.12 -5.29 -9.10
CA ALA A 14 -0.39 -4.66 -10.39
C ALA A 14 -1.89 -4.39 -10.51
N LEU A 15 -2.29 -3.18 -10.90
CA LEU A 15 -3.71 -2.80 -10.89
C LEU A 15 -4.52 -3.18 -12.11
N ASN A 16 -3.87 -3.74 -13.11
CA ASN A 16 -4.55 -4.48 -14.14
C ASN A 16 -3.54 -5.45 -14.77
N GLU A 17 -4.04 -6.55 -15.31
CA GLU A 17 -3.25 -7.49 -16.13
C GLU A 17 -2.67 -6.80 -17.39
N GLU A 18 -3.10 -5.58 -17.70
CA GLU A 18 -2.75 -4.83 -18.93
C GLU A 18 -1.52 -3.92 -18.81
N MET A 19 -0.98 -3.67 -17.60
CA MET A 19 0.22 -2.81 -17.47
C MET A 19 1.53 -3.53 -17.76
N PHE A 20 1.47 -4.86 -17.77
CA PHE A 20 2.56 -5.74 -18.14
C PHE A 20 2.06 -6.72 -19.21
N PRO A 21 2.89 -7.07 -20.20
CA PRO A 21 4.31 -6.79 -20.26
C PRO A 21 4.65 -5.33 -20.62
N LYS A 22 5.62 -4.76 -19.91
CA LYS A 22 6.16 -3.42 -20.21
C LYS A 22 7.46 -3.57 -20.97
N VAL A 23 7.67 -2.76 -22.01
CA VAL A 23 8.90 -2.80 -22.81
C VAL A 23 9.69 -1.49 -22.63
N CYS A 24 11.01 -1.61 -22.44
CA CYS A 24 11.89 -0.45 -22.47
C CYS A 24 12.06 0.04 -23.91
N GLY A 25 11.56 1.24 -24.22
CA GLY A 25 11.66 1.82 -25.57
C GLY A 25 13.09 2.07 -26.08
N ARG A 26 14.12 2.02 -25.22
CA ARG A 26 15.52 2.17 -25.63
C ARG A 26 16.23 0.84 -25.93
N CYS A 27 16.03 -0.19 -25.12
CA CYS A 27 16.79 -1.45 -25.23
C CYS A 27 15.94 -2.69 -25.50
N GLY A 28 14.62 -2.55 -25.60
CA GLY A 28 13.71 -3.65 -25.87
C GLY A 28 13.48 -4.60 -24.69
N GLN A 29 14.10 -4.38 -23.53
CA GLN A 29 13.89 -5.23 -22.35
C GLN A 29 12.40 -5.30 -21.99
N VAL A 30 11.88 -6.52 -21.94
CA VAL A 30 10.52 -6.82 -21.53
C VAL A 30 10.51 -7.14 -20.02
N PHE A 31 9.53 -6.58 -19.33
CA PHE A 31 9.20 -6.86 -17.94
C PHE A 31 7.81 -7.49 -17.92
N TYR A 32 7.65 -8.69 -17.37
CA TYR A 32 6.38 -9.45 -17.47
C TYR A 32 5.43 -9.23 -16.30
N SER A 33 5.93 -8.67 -15.20
CA SER A 33 5.15 -8.38 -14.01
C SER A 33 5.73 -7.19 -13.25
N VAL A 34 4.99 -6.71 -12.24
CA VAL A 34 5.49 -5.67 -11.31
C VAL A 34 6.75 -6.15 -10.60
N ASP A 35 6.74 -7.39 -10.13
CA ASP A 35 7.89 -8.01 -9.47
C ASP A 35 9.10 -8.03 -10.40
N ASP A 36 8.90 -8.48 -11.64
CA ASP A 36 9.95 -8.53 -12.65
C ASP A 36 10.50 -7.13 -12.97
N TYR A 37 9.61 -6.14 -13.09
CA TYR A 37 9.98 -4.74 -13.27
C TYR A 37 10.82 -4.22 -12.10
N VAL A 38 10.40 -4.45 -10.85
CA VAL A 38 11.12 -3.99 -9.66
C VAL A 38 12.49 -4.68 -9.54
N HIS A 39 12.57 -5.98 -9.85
CA HIS A 39 13.81 -6.77 -9.78
C HIS A 39 14.80 -6.45 -10.89
N LYS A 40 14.35 -6.28 -12.13
CA LYS A 40 15.23 -6.05 -13.28
C LYS A 40 15.63 -4.58 -13.47
N THR A 41 14.94 -3.63 -12.82
CA THR A 41 15.29 -2.20 -12.88
C THR A 41 15.96 -1.70 -11.60
N ARG A 42 16.71 -0.60 -11.72
CA ARG A 42 17.38 0.09 -10.62
C ARG A 42 16.49 1.21 -10.07
N ARG A 43 16.63 1.53 -8.79
CA ARG A 43 15.93 2.68 -8.19
C ARG A 43 16.47 3.99 -8.79
N LEU A 44 15.65 5.04 -8.74
CA LEU A 44 16.16 6.40 -8.88
C LEU A 44 17.09 6.71 -7.70
N PHE A 45 18.12 7.53 -7.92
CA PHE A 45 19.03 7.93 -6.87
C PHE A 45 18.29 8.78 -5.82
N TYR A 46 18.58 8.53 -4.54
CA TYR A 46 18.12 9.32 -3.40
C TYR A 46 16.60 9.40 -3.14
N CYS A 47 15.74 8.65 -3.85
CA CYS A 47 14.31 8.62 -3.58
C CYS A 47 13.67 7.23 -3.76
N SER A 48 12.41 7.07 -3.33
CA SER A 48 11.65 5.81 -3.49
C SER A 48 11.25 5.52 -4.93
N GLY A 49 11.23 6.55 -5.78
CA GLY A 49 10.67 6.53 -7.13
C GLY A 49 9.14 6.64 -7.18
N LEU A 50 8.46 6.67 -6.03
CA LEU A 50 7.00 6.75 -5.96
C LEU A 50 6.53 8.21 -6.03
N ARG A 51 5.54 8.49 -6.87
CA ARG A 51 4.88 9.79 -7.00
C ARG A 51 3.38 9.61 -7.10
N ARG A 52 2.61 10.33 -6.28
CA ARG A 52 1.14 10.37 -6.41
C ARG A 52 0.75 11.37 -7.51
N TYR A 53 -0.30 11.01 -8.22
CA TYR A 53 -0.99 11.85 -9.19
C TYR A 53 -2.46 11.85 -8.78
N ASP A 54 -2.95 13.03 -8.45
CA ASP A 54 -4.33 13.25 -8.06
C ASP A 54 -5.00 13.99 -9.21
N GLU A 55 -5.80 13.28 -10.01
CA GLU A 55 -6.72 13.87 -10.99
C GLU A 55 -8.16 13.82 -10.43
N PRO A 56 -9.06 14.74 -10.85
CA PRO A 56 -10.38 14.91 -10.23
C PRO A 56 -11.20 13.63 -10.06
N ASN A 57 -11.01 12.64 -10.92
CA ASN A 57 -11.74 11.36 -10.92
C ASN A 57 -10.83 10.13 -10.87
N LEU A 58 -9.51 10.30 -10.75
CA LEU A 58 -8.57 9.19 -10.75
C LEU A 58 -7.33 9.53 -9.93
N SER A 59 -7.09 8.78 -8.86
CA SER A 59 -5.82 8.80 -8.15
C SER A 59 -4.97 7.61 -8.56
N PHE A 60 -3.72 7.90 -8.96
CA PHE A 60 -2.74 6.86 -9.27
C PHE A 60 -1.38 7.22 -8.70
N VAL A 61 -0.56 6.19 -8.53
CA VAL A 61 0.79 6.22 -8.01
C VAL A 61 1.72 5.78 -9.14
N GLY A 62 2.60 6.67 -9.59
CA GLY A 62 3.68 6.32 -10.50
C GLY A 62 4.89 5.79 -9.75
N LEU A 63 5.50 4.72 -10.26
CA LEU A 63 6.81 4.20 -9.83
C LEU A 63 7.84 4.40 -10.95
N TYR A 64 8.71 5.37 -10.73
CA TYR A 64 9.86 5.65 -11.56
C TYR A 64 11.05 4.75 -11.21
N ARG A 65 11.65 4.12 -12.21
CA ARG A 65 12.85 3.27 -12.08
C ARG A 65 13.73 3.36 -13.31
N ASN A 66 15.02 3.09 -13.17
CA ASN A 66 15.96 3.07 -14.28
C ASN A 66 16.12 1.66 -14.84
N CYS A 67 15.88 1.48 -16.13
CA CYS A 67 16.33 0.29 -16.84
C CYS A 67 17.86 0.14 -16.71
N ARG A 68 18.37 -1.09 -16.81
CA ARG A 68 19.83 -1.34 -16.79
C ARG A 68 20.58 -0.66 -17.94
N CYS A 69 19.88 -0.34 -19.04
CA CYS A 69 20.42 0.46 -20.14
C CYS A 69 20.51 1.98 -19.85
N GLY A 70 20.06 2.42 -18.67
CA GLY A 70 20.10 3.83 -18.23
C GLY A 70 18.85 4.65 -18.54
N SER A 71 17.87 4.13 -19.27
CA SER A 71 16.58 4.84 -19.48
C SER A 71 15.71 4.85 -18.23
N THR A 72 15.10 5.98 -17.92
CA THR A 72 14.04 6.09 -16.91
C THR A 72 12.72 5.54 -17.44
N LEU A 73 12.09 4.69 -16.65
CA LEU A 73 10.80 4.05 -16.90
C LEU A 73 9.80 4.50 -15.83
N LEU A 74 8.52 4.55 -16.20
CA LEU A 74 7.39 4.81 -15.30
C LEU A 74 6.39 3.65 -15.41
N ALA A 75 6.07 3.02 -14.28
CA ALA A 75 4.92 2.14 -14.15
C ALA A 75 3.85 2.87 -13.32
N MET A 76 2.61 2.92 -13.80
CA MET A 76 1.51 3.57 -13.07
C MET A 76 0.79 2.55 -12.21
N PHE A 77 0.14 2.99 -11.14
CA PHE A 77 -0.59 2.13 -10.23
C PHE A 77 -1.77 2.92 -9.65
N GLN A 78 -3.02 2.70 -10.07
CA GLN A 78 -4.15 2.53 -9.13
C GLN A 78 -3.92 2.78 -7.62
N ASP A 79 -4.47 3.84 -7.01
CA ASP A 79 -4.51 3.87 -5.55
C ASP A 79 -5.50 2.81 -5.04
N ARG A 80 -5.03 1.85 -4.24
CA ARG A 80 -5.86 0.78 -3.65
C ARG A 80 -6.75 1.27 -2.50
N ARG A 81 -6.60 2.53 -2.08
CA ARG A 81 -7.43 3.13 -1.05
C ARG A 81 -8.77 3.50 -1.67
N ASP A 82 -9.84 2.99 -1.07
CA ASP A 82 -11.18 3.47 -1.36
C ASP A 82 -11.33 4.91 -0.83
N GLU A 83 -11.16 5.91 -1.67
CA GLU A 83 -11.33 7.33 -1.34
C GLU A 83 -12.80 7.80 -1.50
N SER A 84 -13.77 6.89 -1.71
CA SER A 84 -15.18 7.26 -1.64
C SER A 84 -15.58 7.69 -0.23
N GLU A 85 -16.72 8.38 -0.11
CA GLU A 85 -17.30 8.73 1.20
C GLU A 85 -17.48 7.49 2.10
N PHE A 86 -17.89 6.35 1.53
CA PHE A 86 -18.01 5.09 2.24
C PHE A 86 -16.64 4.56 2.74
N GLY A 87 -15.61 4.65 1.90
CA GLY A 87 -14.25 4.28 2.26
C GLY A 87 -13.68 5.14 3.38
N MET A 88 -13.90 6.46 3.30
CA MET A 88 -13.54 7.40 4.36
C MET A 88 -14.30 7.12 5.65
N HIS A 89 -15.62 6.92 5.58
CA HIS A 89 -16.45 6.63 6.76
C HIS A 89 -16.00 5.38 7.50
N ARG A 90 -15.66 4.31 6.77
CA ARG A 90 -15.09 3.08 7.34
C ARG A 90 -13.77 3.33 8.06
N ARG A 91 -12.87 4.13 7.47
CA ARG A 91 -11.58 4.50 8.09
C ARG A 91 -11.77 5.36 9.34
N THR A 92 -12.67 6.34 9.29
CA THR A 92 -12.97 7.22 10.43
C THR A 92 -13.52 6.41 11.60
N ARG A 93 -14.46 5.49 11.35
CA ARG A 93 -14.99 4.60 12.39
C ARG A 93 -13.91 3.67 12.97
N PHE A 94 -13.08 3.07 12.11
CA PHE A 94 -11.95 2.26 12.56
C PHE A 94 -11.04 3.06 13.50
N GLN A 95 -10.70 4.29 13.11
CA GLN A 95 -9.80 5.13 13.88
C GLN A 95 -10.41 5.54 15.21
N ALA A 96 -11.71 5.91 15.23
CA ALA A 96 -12.41 6.25 16.45
C ALA A 96 -12.43 5.12 17.48
N VAL A 97 -12.67 3.87 17.05
CA VAL A 97 -12.63 2.70 17.96
C VAL A 97 -11.21 2.47 18.47
N LEU A 98 -10.21 2.53 17.58
CA LEU A 98 -8.82 2.35 17.97
C LEU A 98 -8.37 3.39 19.00
N ASP A 99 -8.76 4.65 18.83
CA ASP A 99 -8.37 5.73 19.74
C ASP A 99 -9.05 5.58 21.10
N GLN A 100 -10.31 5.16 21.17
CA GLN A 100 -10.98 4.84 22.44
C GLN A 100 -10.27 3.71 23.22
N LEU A 101 -9.81 2.66 22.53
CA LEU A 101 -9.08 1.56 23.17
C LEU A 101 -7.71 2.03 23.70
N VAL A 102 -7.02 2.86 22.92
CA VAL A 102 -5.72 3.43 23.34
C VAL A 102 -5.91 4.38 24.52
N GLU A 103 -6.95 5.22 24.52
CA GLU A 103 -7.32 6.08 25.65
C GLU A 103 -7.67 5.26 26.91
N ALA A 104 -8.29 4.10 26.73
CA ALA A 104 -8.53 3.13 27.80
C ALA A 104 -7.27 2.37 28.27
N GLY A 105 -6.09 2.71 27.73
CA GLY A 105 -4.79 2.20 28.18
C GLY A 105 -4.26 0.98 27.41
N TRP A 106 -4.88 0.61 26.30
CA TRP A 106 -4.38 -0.50 25.48
C TRP A 106 -3.13 -0.10 24.70
N ASP A 107 -2.23 -1.07 24.51
CA ASP A 107 -1.18 -0.92 23.52
C ASP A 107 -1.80 -0.78 22.11
N ARG A 108 -1.34 0.22 21.36
CA ARG A 108 -1.91 0.56 20.05
C ARG A 108 -1.78 -0.59 19.03
N SER A 109 -0.73 -1.39 19.10
CA SER A 109 -0.55 -2.52 18.18
C SER A 109 -1.52 -3.65 18.49
N ILE A 110 -1.71 -3.95 19.78
CA ILE A 110 -2.67 -4.96 20.25
C ILE A 110 -4.10 -4.50 19.93
N ALA A 111 -4.47 -3.27 20.28
CA ALA A 111 -5.80 -2.73 20.00
C ALA A 111 -6.12 -2.77 18.50
N ARG A 112 -5.14 -2.44 17.64
CA ARG A 112 -5.31 -2.52 16.19
C ARG A 112 -5.59 -3.94 15.72
N GLU A 113 -4.83 -4.92 16.19
CA GLU A 113 -5.02 -6.33 15.81
C GLU A 113 -6.41 -6.83 16.21
N GLU A 114 -6.87 -6.49 17.41
CA GLU A 114 -8.19 -6.92 17.89
C GLU A 114 -9.34 -6.26 17.10
N VAL A 115 -9.22 -4.98 16.73
CA VAL A 115 -10.21 -4.31 15.86
C VAL A 115 -10.21 -4.94 14.46
N GLU A 116 -9.04 -5.29 13.91
CA GLU A 116 -8.93 -5.98 12.62
C GLU A 116 -9.61 -7.37 12.65
N LYS A 117 -9.46 -8.13 13.75
CA LYS A 117 -10.15 -9.43 13.94
C LYS A 117 -11.66 -9.29 13.83
N ILE A 118 -12.25 -8.34 14.56
CA ILE A 118 -13.71 -8.12 14.53
C ILE A 118 -14.20 -7.77 13.12
N LEU A 119 -13.48 -6.91 12.42
CA LEU A 119 -13.85 -6.52 11.06
C LEU A 119 -13.70 -7.66 10.04
N ALA A 120 -12.80 -8.61 10.31
CA ALA A 120 -12.71 -9.86 9.56
C ALA A 120 -13.80 -10.89 9.95
N GLY A 121 -14.75 -10.53 10.83
CA GLY A 121 -15.79 -11.42 11.35
C GLY A 121 -15.29 -12.43 12.39
N GLN A 122 -14.08 -12.24 12.91
CA GLN A 122 -13.48 -13.09 13.94
C GLN A 122 -13.85 -12.58 15.32
N LYS A 123 -13.91 -13.49 16.29
CA LYS A 123 -14.12 -13.12 17.70
C LYS A 123 -12.84 -12.57 18.30
N SER A 124 -12.99 -11.59 19.20
CA SER A 124 -11.90 -11.04 20.00
C SER A 124 -12.23 -11.23 21.47
N THR A 125 -11.58 -12.21 22.11
CA THR A 125 -11.77 -12.47 23.55
C THR A 125 -11.36 -11.27 24.39
N LEU A 126 -10.32 -10.54 23.99
CA LEU A 126 -9.85 -9.36 24.72
C LEU A 126 -10.87 -8.21 24.65
N LEU A 127 -11.45 -7.96 23.48
CA LEU A 127 -12.49 -6.92 23.35
C LEU A 127 -13.81 -7.34 24.00
N GLU A 128 -14.19 -8.61 23.92
CA GLU A 128 -15.36 -9.15 24.64
C GLU A 128 -15.23 -8.95 26.16
N LEU A 129 -14.06 -9.25 26.73
CA LEU A 129 -13.79 -9.03 28.16
C LEU A 129 -13.78 -7.56 28.56
N PHE A 130 -13.35 -6.68 27.66
CA PHE A 130 -13.32 -5.24 27.90
C PHE A 130 -14.72 -4.61 27.84
N LEU A 131 -15.57 -5.05 26.92
CA LEU A 131 -16.95 -4.58 26.78
C LEU A 131 -17.91 -5.18 27.82
N ALA A 132 -17.53 -6.27 28.48
CA ALA A 132 -18.32 -6.93 29.53
C ALA A 132 -18.13 -6.31 30.93
N ARG A 133 -17.34 -5.23 31.04
CA ARG A 133 -17.10 -4.45 32.26
C ARG A 133 -17.96 -3.19 32.29
#